data_AF-A0A963HJW1-F1
#
_entry.id   AF-A0A963HJW1-F1
#
_cell.length_a   1.000
_cell.length_b   1.000
_cell.length_c   1.000
_cell.angle_alpha   90.00
_cell.angle_beta   90.00
_cell.angle_gamma   90.00
#
_symmetry.space_group_name_H-M   'P 1'
#
loop_
_entity.id
_entity.type
_entity.pdbx_description
1 polymer ?
#
loop_
_entity_poly.entity_id
_entity_poly.type
_entity_poly.pdbx_seq_one_letter_code
_entity_poly.pdbx_strand_id
1 'polypeptide(L)' 'MKMMSCKDATRLMSERYERTLSVRELLSLKVHTAMCKGCSNYGQHLDVLRQATARLREGDTGGER' A
#
# COMPACT_ATOMS: atom_id res chain seq x y z
N MET A 1 -1.42 -22.80 9.07
CA MET A 1 -0.97 -21.54 8.46
C MET A 1 -2.20 -20.72 8.13
N LYS A 2 -2.40 -19.57 8.79
CA LYS A 2 -3.60 -18.75 8.59
C LYS A 2 -3.51 -18.14 7.20
N MET A 3 -4.37 -18.58 6.27
CA MET A 3 -4.46 -17.99 4.94
C MET A 3 -4.71 -16.49 5.12
N MET A 4 -3.79 -15.67 4.64
CA MET A 4 -3.98 -14.23 4.65
C MET A 4 -5.10 -13.92 3.68
N SER A 5 -6.22 -13.44 4.21
CA SER A 5 -7.36 -13.07 3.38
C SER A 5 -7.12 -11.71 2.73
N CYS A 6 -7.84 -11.42 1.65
CA CYS A 6 -7.80 -10.08 1.05
C CYS A 6 -8.11 -8.97 2.07
N LYS A 7 -8.95 -9.26 3.07
CA LYS A 7 -9.26 -8.34 4.17
C LYS A 7 -8.06 -8.08 5.07
N ASP A 8 -7.32 -9.13 5.42
CA ASP A 8 -6.09 -9.00 6.22
C ASP A 8 -4.99 -8.27 5.43
N ALA A 9 -4.87 -8.54 4.12
CA ALA A 9 -3.95 -7.85 3.24
C ALA A 9 -4.24 -6.35 3.17
N THR A 10 -5.50 -5.97 2.94
CA THR A 10 -5.93 -4.56 2.94
C THR A 10 -5.73 -3.90 4.30
N ARG A 11 -5.99 -4.63 5.40
CA ARG A 11 -5.74 -4.13 6.75
C ARG A 11 -4.25 -3.86 6.98
N LEU A 12 -3.37 -4.80 6.66
CA LEU A 12 -1.92 -4.62 6.72
C LEU A 12 -1.43 -3.49 5.80
N MET A 13 -2.06 -3.31 4.64
CA MET A 13 -1.80 -2.16 3.76
C MET A 13 -2.21 -0.82 4.37
N SER A 14 -3.22 -0.76 5.22
CA SER A 14 -3.53 0.46 5.98
C SER A 14 -2.55 0.63 7.13
N GLU A 15 -2.33 -0.45 7.89
CA GLU A 15 -1.45 -0.45 9.06
C GLU A 15 -0.01 -0.05 8.68
N ARG A 16 0.48 -0.37 7.47
CA ARG A 16 1.81 0.09 6.99
C ARG A 16 2.00 1.61 6.98
N TYR A 17 0.90 2.37 6.92
CA TYR A 17 0.92 3.82 6.89
C TYR A 17 0.83 4.44 8.28
N GLU A 18 0.26 3.70 9.23
CA GLU A 18 0.09 4.13 10.62
C GLU A 18 1.24 3.63 11.50
N ARG A 19 1.80 2.46 11.18
CA ARG A 19 2.90 1.80 11.88
C ARG A 19 3.86 1.13 10.91
N THR A 20 5.10 0.95 11.33
CA THR A 20 6.06 0.14 10.59
C THR A 20 5.66 -1.33 10.69
N LEU A 21 5.39 -1.96 9.54
CA LEU A 21 5.14 -3.40 9.48
C LEU A 21 6.39 -4.19 9.84
N SER A 22 6.22 -5.33 10.50
CA SER A 22 7.28 -6.30 10.69
C SER A 22 7.66 -6.95 9.34
N VAL A 23 8.92 -7.35 9.19
CA VAL A 23 9.45 -7.99 7.98
C VAL A 23 8.60 -9.20 7.54
N ARG A 24 8.07 -9.96 8.52
CA ARG A 24 7.19 -11.11 8.27
C ARG A 24 5.83 -10.71 7.68
N GLU A 25 5.25 -9.62 8.16
CA GLU A 25 3.98 -9.10 7.66
C GLU A 25 4.15 -8.53 6.24
N LEU A 26 5.26 -7.81 6.01
CA LEU A 26 5.62 -7.26 4.71
C LEU A 26 5.80 -8.37 3.67
N LEU A 27 6.50 -9.45 4.03
CA LEU A 27 6.71 -10.60 3.15
C LEU A 27 5.38 -11.31 2.84
N SER A 28 4.55 -11.52 3.87
CA SER A 28 3.23 -12.14 3.68
C SER A 28 2.35 -11.29 2.74
N LEU A 29 2.43 -9.96 2.87
CA LEU A 29 1.70 -9.02 2.02
C LEU A 29 2.19 -9.03 0.58
N LYS A 30 3.51 -9.09 0.36
CA LYS A 30 4.09 -9.25 -0.98
C LYS A 30 3.66 -10.56 -1.65
N VAL A 31 3.68 -11.67 -0.92
CA VAL A 31 3.24 -12.97 -1.45
C VAL A 31 1.76 -12.92 -1.83
N HIS A 32 0.91 -12.36 -0.96
CA HIS A 32 -0.52 -12.27 -1.24
C HIS A 32 -0.83 -11.33 -2.43
N THR A 33 -0.18 -10.18 -2.50
CA THR A 33 -0.37 -9.24 -3.63
C THR A 33 0.16 -9.80 -4.96
N ALA A 34 1.19 -10.63 -4.93
CA ALA A 34 1.65 -11.33 -6.13
C ALA A 34 0.63 -12.37 -6.64
N MET A 35 -0.12 -13.01 -5.74
CA MET A 35 -1.12 -14.03 -6.08
C MET A 35 -2.53 -13.46 -6.30
N CYS A 36 -2.84 -12.29 -5.72
CA CYS A 36 -4.15 -11.64 -5.81
C CYS A 36 -4.04 -10.30 -6.55
N LYS A 37 -4.50 -10.29 -7.80
CA LYS A 37 -4.53 -9.09 -8.65
C LYS A 37 -5.33 -7.94 -8.03
N GLY A 38 -6.42 -8.24 -7.31
CA GLY A 38 -7.24 -7.22 -6.65
C GLY A 38 -6.46 -6.46 -5.56
N CYS A 39 -5.76 -7.19 -4.68
CA CYS A 39 -4.91 -6.57 -3.67
C CYS A 39 -3.70 -5.88 -4.29
N SER A 40 -3.12 -6.43 -5.36
CA SER A 40 -2.02 -5.78 -6.11
C SER A 40 -2.45 -4.42 -6.65
N ASN A 41 -3.59 -4.36 -7.36
CA ASN A 41 -4.11 -3.14 -7.94
C ASN A 41 -4.48 -2.10 -6.86
N TYR A 42 -5.08 -2.55 -5.76
CA TYR A 42 -5.38 -1.68 -4.62
C TYR A 42 -4.11 -1.06 -4.01
N GLY A 43 -3.05 -1.87 -3.84
CA GLY A 43 -1.75 -1.38 -3.39
C GLY A 43 -1.15 -0.33 -4.34
N GLN A 44 -1.29 -0.51 -5.65
CA GLN A 44 -0.87 0.47 -6.66
C GLN A 44 -1.70 1.76 -6.58
N HIS A 45 -3.02 1.68 -6.41
CA HIS A 45 -3.87 2.87 -6.24
C HIS A 45 -3.47 3.70 -5.01
N LEU A 46 -3.22 3.05 -3.88
CA LEU A 46 -2.76 3.73 -2.67
C LEU A 46 -1.41 4.40 -2.86
N ASP A 47 -0.50 3.75 -3.59
CA ASP A 47 0.82 4.29 -3.90
C ASP A 47 0.73 5.52 -4.81
N VAL A 48 -0.11 5.48 -5.85
CA VAL A 48 -0.39 6.62 -6.73
C VAL A 48 -0.97 7.80 -5.95
N LEU A 49 -1.97 7.55 -5.09
CA LEU A 49 -2.55 8.59 -4.24
C LEU A 49 -1.49 9.21 -3.32
N ARG A 50 -0.66 8.38 -2.70
CA ARG A 50 0.45 8.87 -1.84
C ARG A 50 1.50 9.64 -2.61
N GLN A 51 1.89 9.17 -3.80
CA GLN A 51 2.81 9.89 -4.68
C GLN A 51 2.21 11.23 -5.10
N ALA A 52 0.92 11.30 -5.44
CA ALA A 52 0.25 12.56 -5.75
C ALA A 52 0.22 13.50 -4.54
N THR A 53 -0.09 13.01 -3.33
CA THR A 53 -0.05 13.83 -2.11
C THR A 53 1.36 14.27 -1.73
N ALA A 54 2.36 13.41 -1.91
CA ALA A 54 3.77 13.76 -1.72
C ALA A 54 4.17 14.86 -2.72
N ARG A 55 3.81 14.68 -4.00
CA ARG A 55 3.95 15.66 -5.08
C ARG A 55 3.26 16.98 -4.82
N LEU A 56 2.11 17.00 -4.14
CA LEU A 56 1.45 18.24 -3.72
C LEU A 56 2.17 18.91 -2.55
N ARG A 57 2.74 18.13 -1.63
CA ARG A 57 3.52 18.66 -0.51
C ARG A 57 4.87 19.22 -0.96
N GLU A 58 5.51 18.60 -1.95
CA GLU A 58 6.70 19.14 -2.63
C GLU A 58 6.32 20.19 -3.70
N GLY A 59 5.09 20.15 -4.21
CA GLY A 59 4.47 21.03 -5.22
C GLY A 59 3.81 22.31 -4.68
N ASP A 60 4.04 22.65 -3.40
CA ASP A 60 4.22 24.06 -2.99
C ASP A 60 5.50 24.66 -3.60
N THR A 61 6.23 23.88 -4.41
CA THR A 61 7.00 24.36 -5.56
C THR A 61 6.51 23.67 -6.84
N GLY A 62 5.38 24.11 -7.37
CA GLY A 62 4.93 23.77 -8.73
C GLY A 62 3.57 23.09 -8.82
N GLY A 63 2.50 23.87 -8.66
CA GLY A 63 1.17 23.51 -9.16
C GLY A 63 1.11 23.54 -10.70
N GLU A 64 -0.09 23.26 -11.21
CA GLU A 64 -0.56 23.44 -12.59
C GLU A 64 -0.10 22.40 -13.65
N ARG A 65 -1.02 21.52 -14.07
CA ARG A 65 -1.59 21.49 -15.44
C ARG A 65 -3.01 20.93 -15.38
#